data_AF-A0A1S3HWB1-F1
#
_entry.id   AF-A0A1S3HWB1-F1
#
_cell.length_a   1.000
_cell.length_b   1.000
_cell.length_c   1.000
_cell.angle_alpha   90.00
_cell.angle_beta   90.00
_cell.angle_gamma   90.00
#
_symmetry.space_group_name_H-M   'P 1'
#
loop_
_entity.id
_entity.type
_entity.pdbx_description
1 polymer ?
#
loop_
_entity_poly.entity_id
_entity_poly.type
_entity_poly.pdbx_seq_one_letter_code
_entity_poly.pdbx_strand_id
1 'polypeptide(L)'
;MGIEYSLYDPIVFNILYAILRLFASVLCLHNSTRFECDESHGLVMITSTAISLMMMSGVPFPEFWVRKMRSFYVIFDRDLDGLVQREDYVDWPVGRANKNMTPEKAESLYGLVSSAWDVFWAGEEKRKSVTIDQMVKEHSRTFDTQSSFHESLEKWLEICFDDVDANDDGCITLEEYTTFLKCYGVHPYSVTPSFEALDTNHDGLISKEEFKNAGRDYFKVTADTPAKLFWGPFRA
;
A
#
# COMPACT_ATOMS: atom_id res chain seq x y z
N MET A 1 2.45 20.04 -18.50
CA MET A 1 3.74 20.19 -17.80
C MET A 1 3.66 19.36 -16.54
N GLY A 2 3.81 18.05 -16.69
CA GLY A 2 3.48 17.08 -15.65
C GLY A 2 4.74 16.48 -15.04
N ILE A 3 4.71 16.31 -13.71
CA ILE A 3 5.30 15.21 -12.92
C ILE A 3 6.83 14.96 -13.03
N GLU A 4 7.57 15.65 -13.90
CA GLU A 4 9.02 15.46 -14.05
C GLU A 4 9.80 15.91 -12.79
N TYR A 5 9.32 16.92 -12.05
CA TYR A 5 10.12 17.56 -10.99
C TYR A 5 10.26 16.78 -9.67
N SER A 6 9.37 15.83 -9.36
CA SER A 6 9.38 15.18 -8.03
C SER A 6 10.40 14.04 -7.89
N LEU A 7 10.76 13.41 -9.01
CA LEU A 7 11.41 12.10 -9.01
C LEU A 7 12.91 12.15 -9.37
N TYR A 8 13.49 13.31 -9.66
CA TYR A 8 14.95 13.46 -9.79
C TYR A 8 15.67 13.52 -8.43
N ASP A 9 14.91 13.48 -7.35
CA ASP A 9 15.40 13.57 -5.99
C ASP A 9 15.88 12.19 -5.50
N PRO A 10 17.19 11.99 -5.27
CA PRO A 10 17.73 10.71 -4.79
C PRO A 10 17.11 10.27 -3.46
N ILE A 11 16.61 11.21 -2.65
CA ILE A 11 15.97 10.96 -1.36
C ILE A 11 14.62 10.29 -1.58
N VAL A 12 13.81 10.82 -2.49
CA VAL A 12 12.51 10.27 -2.88
C VAL A 12 12.64 8.84 -3.44
N PHE A 13 13.70 8.60 -4.21
CA PHE A 13 13.97 7.28 -4.77
C PHE A 13 14.45 6.27 -3.70
N ASN A 14 15.25 6.70 -2.72
CA ASN A 14 15.66 5.86 -1.59
C ASN A 14 14.50 5.49 -0.67
N ILE A 15 13.54 6.40 -0.46
CA ILE A 15 12.33 6.14 0.34
C ILE A 15 11.40 5.18 -0.40
N LEU A 16 11.15 5.39 -1.70
CA LEU A 16 10.39 4.43 -2.52
C LEU A 16 11.05 3.04 -2.56
N TYR A 17 12.38 2.99 -2.64
CA TYR A 17 13.18 1.77 -2.52
C TYR A 17 12.96 1.08 -1.16
N ALA A 18 13.00 1.82 -0.05
CA ALA A 18 12.83 1.29 1.30
C ALA A 18 11.40 0.71 1.48
N ILE A 19 10.39 1.45 1.04
CA ILE A 19 9.00 1.02 1.17
C ILE A 19 8.69 -0.19 0.28
N LEU A 20 9.19 -0.22 -0.96
CA LEU A 20 9.04 -1.38 -1.85
C LEU A 20 9.81 -2.61 -1.32
N ARG A 21 10.99 -2.40 -0.73
CA ARG A 21 11.78 -3.43 -0.03
C ARG A 21 11.03 -4.02 1.16
N LEU A 22 10.32 -3.19 1.90
CA LEU A 22 9.61 -3.59 3.09
C LEU A 22 8.27 -4.25 2.76
N PHE A 23 7.55 -3.74 1.76
CA PHE A 23 6.37 -4.41 1.19
C PHE A 23 6.71 -5.84 0.74
N ALA A 24 7.83 -6.01 0.03
CA ALA A 24 8.34 -7.31 -0.36
C ALA A 24 8.73 -8.21 0.81
N SER A 25 9.42 -7.66 1.81
CA SER A 25 9.93 -8.42 2.95
C SER A 25 8.80 -8.92 3.87
N VAL A 26 7.74 -8.12 4.06
CA VAL A 26 6.55 -8.54 4.82
C VAL A 26 5.79 -9.65 4.10
N LEU A 27 5.62 -9.53 2.78
CA LEU A 27 4.96 -10.55 1.96
C LEU A 27 5.78 -11.85 1.88
N CYS A 28 7.11 -11.76 1.78
CA CYS A 28 8.00 -12.92 1.80
C CYS A 28 8.01 -13.65 3.15
N LEU A 29 8.04 -12.93 4.28
CA LEU A 29 8.00 -13.53 5.62
C LEU A 29 6.71 -14.33 5.86
N HIS A 30 5.59 -13.91 5.28
CA HIS A 30 4.32 -14.62 5.41
C HIS A 30 4.25 -15.89 4.54
N ASN A 31 4.89 -15.88 3.37
CA ASN A 31 4.90 -17.05 2.48
C ASN A 31 5.81 -18.18 3.00
N SER A 32 6.83 -17.86 3.81
CA SER A 32 7.62 -18.87 4.52
C SER A 32 6.88 -19.56 5.67
N THR A 33 5.78 -18.99 6.18
CA THR A 33 4.98 -19.56 7.29
C THR A 33 3.77 -20.39 6.84
N ARG A 34 3.52 -20.55 5.53
CA ARG A 34 2.29 -21.18 5.03
C ARG A 34 2.56 -22.50 4.29
N PHE A 35 3.02 -23.52 5.01
CA PHE A 35 2.87 -24.93 4.61
C PHE A 35 2.96 -25.86 5.85
N GLU A 36 1.94 -25.87 6.69
CA GLU A 36 1.57 -27.06 7.45
C GLU A 36 0.06 -27.24 7.31
N CYS A 37 -0.35 -28.19 6.48
CA CYS A 37 -1.72 -28.68 6.45
C CYS A 37 -2.01 -29.39 7.77
N ASP A 38 -2.99 -28.93 8.54
CA ASP A 38 -3.69 -29.79 9.49
C ASP A 38 -5.13 -29.99 8.99
N GLU A 39 -5.37 -31.16 8.41
CA GLU A 39 -6.69 -31.69 8.09
C GLU A 39 -7.39 -32.16 9.37
N SER A 40 -7.82 -31.24 10.23
CA SER A 40 -8.82 -31.58 11.24
C SER A 40 -9.41 -30.35 11.88
N HIS A 41 -10.70 -30.42 12.22
CA HIS A 41 -11.52 -29.41 12.91
C HIS A 41 -12.27 -28.44 11.98
N GLY A 42 -13.50 -28.86 11.64
CA GLY A 42 -14.49 -28.01 11.02
C GLY A 42 -14.78 -26.78 11.88
N LEU A 43 -14.55 -25.60 11.30
CA LEU A 43 -14.82 -24.32 11.94
C LEU A 43 -16.26 -23.89 11.64
N VAL A 44 -17.04 -23.75 12.71
CA VAL A 44 -18.34 -23.09 12.70
C VAL A 44 -18.12 -21.60 12.41
N MET A 45 -18.54 -21.18 11.23
CA MET A 45 -18.48 -19.81 10.73
C MET A 45 -19.49 -18.94 11.48
N ILE A 46 -19.05 -18.15 12.46
CA ILE A 46 -19.83 -17.02 12.98
C ILE A 46 -19.42 -15.80 12.16
N THR A 47 -19.97 -15.66 10.96
CA THR A 47 -19.82 -14.45 10.14
C THR A 47 -21.00 -13.52 10.40
N SER A 48 -20.71 -12.22 10.51
CA SER A 48 -21.76 -11.19 10.50
C SER A 48 -22.53 -11.30 9.17
N THR A 49 -23.80 -11.61 9.27
CA THR A 49 -24.66 -12.10 8.17
C THR A 49 -24.83 -11.12 6.99
N ALA A 50 -24.47 -9.85 7.16
CA ALA A 50 -24.69 -8.81 6.15
C ALA A 50 -23.68 -8.85 4.97
N ILE A 51 -22.39 -9.12 5.23
CA ILE A 51 -21.34 -9.07 4.20
C ILE A 51 -21.29 -10.36 3.40
N SER A 52 -21.53 -11.51 4.05
CA SER A 52 -21.67 -12.80 3.36
C SER A 52 -22.83 -12.78 2.35
N LEU A 53 -23.92 -12.09 2.67
CA LEU A 53 -25.04 -11.88 1.75
C LEU A 53 -24.65 -11.01 0.55
N MET A 54 -23.80 -9.98 0.74
CA MET A 54 -23.30 -9.11 -0.35
C MET A 54 -22.38 -9.85 -1.32
N MET A 55 -21.47 -10.71 -0.81
CA MET A 55 -20.58 -11.52 -1.65
C MET A 55 -21.33 -12.56 -2.49
N MET A 56 -22.45 -13.11 -1.97
CA MET A 56 -23.27 -14.09 -2.68
C MET A 56 -24.29 -13.48 -3.66
N SER A 57 -24.55 -12.17 -3.58
CA SER A 57 -25.60 -11.48 -4.36
C SER A 57 -25.09 -10.64 -5.53
N GLY A 58 -23.77 -10.56 -5.75
CA GLY A 58 -23.21 -9.72 -6.81
C GLY A 58 -23.46 -8.22 -6.57
N VAL A 59 -23.73 -7.83 -5.32
CA VAL A 59 -23.91 -6.43 -4.95
C VAL A 59 -22.56 -5.72 -5.10
N PRO A 60 -22.48 -4.65 -5.91
CA PRO A 60 -21.25 -3.91 -6.07
C PRO A 60 -20.78 -3.36 -4.72
N PHE A 61 -19.47 -3.42 -4.46
CA PHE A 61 -18.89 -2.84 -3.26
C PHE A 61 -19.28 -1.37 -3.12
N PRO A 62 -19.33 -0.83 -1.89
CA PRO A 62 -19.65 0.58 -1.67
C PRO A 62 -18.78 1.45 -2.58
N GLU A 63 -19.42 2.26 -3.42
CA GLU A 63 -18.78 3.06 -4.47
C GLU A 63 -17.61 3.89 -3.90
N PHE A 64 -17.77 4.39 -2.68
CA PHE A 64 -16.73 5.13 -1.97
C PHE A 64 -15.47 4.31 -1.68
N TRP A 65 -15.61 3.05 -1.27
CA TRP A 65 -14.46 2.18 -1.04
C TRP A 65 -13.74 1.83 -2.35
N VAL A 66 -14.51 1.54 -3.42
CA VAL A 66 -13.94 1.30 -4.75
C VAL A 66 -13.16 2.52 -5.24
N ARG A 67 -13.65 3.74 -4.96
CA ARG A 67 -12.94 4.99 -5.26
C ARG A 67 -11.61 5.10 -4.51
N LYS A 68 -11.55 4.69 -3.23
CA LYS A 68 -10.28 4.61 -2.47
C LYS A 68 -9.30 3.64 -3.13
N MET A 69 -9.77 2.44 -3.47
CA MET A 69 -8.92 1.43 -4.11
C MET A 69 -8.42 1.89 -5.48
N ARG A 70 -9.26 2.58 -6.26
CA ARG A 70 -8.84 3.20 -7.54
C ARG A 70 -7.75 4.24 -7.33
N SER A 71 -7.92 5.14 -6.36
CA SER A 71 -6.90 6.15 -6.07
C SER A 71 -5.58 5.53 -5.62
N PHE A 72 -5.62 4.40 -4.91
CA PHE A 72 -4.43 3.65 -4.51
C PHE A 72 -3.80 2.90 -5.69
N TYR A 73 -4.61 2.34 -6.59
CA TYR A 73 -4.14 1.65 -7.79
C TYR A 73 -3.34 2.57 -8.72
N VAL A 74 -3.77 3.83 -8.91
CA VAL A 74 -3.08 4.86 -9.71
C VAL A 74 -1.69 5.20 -9.15
N ILE A 75 -1.37 4.79 -7.93
CA ILE A 75 0.00 4.92 -7.40
C ILE A 75 0.95 3.94 -8.11
N PHE A 76 0.44 2.79 -8.53
CA PHE A 76 1.23 1.72 -9.16
C PHE A 76 1.08 1.69 -10.68
N ASP A 77 -0.07 2.11 -11.23
CA ASP A 77 -0.27 2.33 -12.67
C ASP A 77 0.46 3.62 -13.07
N ARG A 78 1.69 3.45 -13.55
CA ARG A 78 2.64 4.55 -13.66
C ARG A 78 2.49 5.32 -14.96
N ASP A 79 2.30 4.59 -16.06
CA ASP A 79 2.11 5.17 -17.38
C ASP A 79 0.64 5.53 -17.66
N LEU A 80 -0.27 5.19 -16.72
CA LEU A 80 -1.69 5.48 -16.75
C LEU A 80 -2.39 4.78 -17.91
N ASP A 81 -1.93 3.58 -18.27
CA ASP A 81 -2.54 2.75 -19.31
C ASP A 81 -3.75 1.93 -18.80
N GLY A 82 -4.02 2.00 -17.50
CA GLY A 82 -5.11 1.28 -16.84
C GLY A 82 -4.75 -0.16 -16.47
N LEU A 83 -3.48 -0.52 -16.56
CA LEU A 83 -2.89 -1.80 -16.19
C LEU A 83 -1.72 -1.56 -15.23
N VAL A 84 -1.59 -2.41 -14.23
CA VAL A 84 -0.36 -2.49 -13.45
C VAL A 84 0.42 -3.68 -13.99
N GLN A 85 1.59 -3.40 -14.56
CA GLN A 85 2.49 -4.39 -15.16
C GLN A 85 3.80 -4.49 -14.40
N ARG A 86 4.60 -5.50 -14.77
CA ARG A 86 5.93 -5.69 -14.19
C ARG A 86 6.84 -4.51 -14.54
N GLU A 87 6.63 -3.91 -15.70
CA GLU A 87 7.30 -2.73 -16.20
C GLU A 87 7.09 -1.53 -15.25
N ASP A 88 5.88 -1.36 -14.71
CA ASP A 88 5.55 -0.29 -13.77
C ASP A 88 6.14 -0.52 -12.37
N TYR A 89 5.98 -1.75 -11.86
CA TYR A 89 6.26 -2.08 -10.46
C TYR A 89 7.69 -2.53 -10.21
N VAL A 90 8.34 -3.19 -11.18
CA VAL A 90 9.66 -3.82 -11.03
C VAL A 90 10.72 -3.15 -11.90
N ASP A 91 10.51 -3.15 -13.22
CA ASP A 91 11.58 -2.79 -14.14
C ASP A 91 11.90 -1.30 -14.10
N TRP A 92 10.87 -0.45 -13.93
CA TRP A 92 11.08 0.98 -13.80
C TRP A 92 11.86 1.35 -12.51
N PRO A 93 11.48 0.90 -11.29
CA PRO A 93 12.26 1.19 -10.09
C PRO A 93 13.69 0.65 -10.18
N VAL A 94 13.87 -0.58 -10.66
CA VAL A 94 15.20 -1.21 -10.77
C VAL A 94 16.07 -0.50 -11.81
N GLY A 95 15.50 -0.12 -12.96
CA GLY A 95 16.19 0.65 -13.98
C GLY A 95 16.73 1.99 -13.47
N ARG A 96 16.08 2.58 -12.46
CA ARG A 96 16.59 3.75 -11.75
C ARG A 96 17.60 3.43 -10.67
N ALA A 97 17.43 2.35 -9.92
CA ALA A 97 18.42 1.93 -8.93
C ALA A 97 19.77 1.69 -9.60
N ASN A 98 19.77 1.02 -10.75
CA ASN A 98 20.97 0.80 -11.56
C ASN A 98 21.66 2.10 -12.02
N LYS A 99 20.93 3.21 -12.13
CA LYS A 99 21.49 4.52 -12.54
C LYS A 99 22.00 5.36 -11.37
N ASN A 100 21.42 5.19 -10.18
CA ASN A 100 21.60 6.11 -9.05
C ASN A 100 22.19 5.45 -7.79
N MET A 101 22.39 4.13 -7.79
CA MET A 101 22.85 3.36 -6.62
C MET A 101 24.00 2.42 -6.98
N THR A 102 24.58 1.79 -5.97
CA THR A 102 25.55 0.71 -6.17
C THR A 102 24.87 -0.53 -6.76
N PRO A 103 25.60 -1.36 -7.54
CA PRO A 103 25.05 -2.59 -8.10
C PRO A 103 24.42 -3.51 -7.05
N GLU A 104 25.03 -3.61 -5.86
CA GLU A 104 24.54 -4.47 -4.77
C GLU A 104 23.19 -4.00 -4.23
N LYS A 105 22.98 -2.68 -4.12
CA LYS A 105 21.69 -2.11 -3.72
C LYS A 105 20.64 -2.32 -4.81
N ALA A 106 21.00 -2.12 -6.08
CA ALA A 106 20.07 -2.32 -7.19
C ALA A 106 19.64 -3.79 -7.34
N GLU A 107 20.56 -4.74 -7.15
CA GLU A 107 20.26 -6.17 -7.15
C GLU A 107 19.39 -6.56 -5.95
N SER A 108 19.68 -6.02 -4.76
CA SER A 108 18.83 -6.22 -3.59
C SER A 108 17.40 -5.73 -3.84
N LEU A 109 17.23 -4.52 -4.41
CA LEU A 109 15.90 -4.02 -4.78
C LEU A 109 15.20 -4.98 -5.72
N TYR A 110 15.88 -5.39 -6.80
CA TYR A 110 15.30 -6.25 -7.82
C TYR A 110 14.71 -7.53 -7.20
N GLY A 111 15.46 -8.22 -6.35
CA GLY A 111 14.98 -9.42 -5.67
C GLY A 111 13.72 -9.17 -4.83
N LEU A 112 13.67 -8.01 -4.16
CA LEU A 112 12.54 -7.61 -3.33
C LEU A 112 11.31 -7.26 -4.17
N VAL A 113 11.42 -6.28 -5.07
CA VAL A 113 10.27 -5.85 -5.89
C VAL A 113 9.75 -6.97 -6.79
N SER A 114 10.62 -7.85 -7.30
CA SER A 114 10.18 -9.01 -8.09
C SER A 114 9.42 -10.00 -7.22
N SER A 115 9.83 -10.24 -5.98
CA SER A 115 9.10 -11.12 -5.07
C SER A 115 7.76 -10.50 -4.65
N ALA A 116 7.73 -9.20 -4.39
CA ALA A 116 6.47 -8.48 -4.12
C ALA A 116 5.52 -8.53 -5.31
N TRP A 117 6.03 -8.38 -6.54
CA TRP A 117 5.25 -8.54 -7.75
C TRP A 117 4.59 -9.92 -7.82
N ASP A 118 5.39 -10.97 -7.65
CA ASP A 118 4.91 -12.35 -7.76
C ASP A 118 3.82 -12.66 -6.73
N VAL A 119 3.94 -12.12 -5.51
CA VAL A 119 2.98 -12.37 -4.41
C VAL A 119 1.73 -11.49 -4.53
N PHE A 120 1.90 -10.18 -4.78
CA PHE A 120 0.83 -9.20 -4.65
C PHE A 120 0.05 -8.96 -5.96
N TRP A 121 0.74 -8.99 -7.10
CA TRP A 121 0.14 -8.68 -8.40
C TRP A 121 -0.03 -9.92 -9.27
N ALA A 122 1.04 -10.70 -9.47
CA ALA A 122 1.01 -11.86 -10.34
C ALA A 122 0.15 -12.99 -9.76
N GLY A 123 0.24 -13.20 -8.44
CA GLY A 123 -0.41 -14.29 -7.73
C GLY A 123 0.03 -15.67 -8.25
N GLU A 124 -0.67 -16.72 -7.80
CA GLU A 124 -0.41 -18.10 -8.26
C GLU A 124 -0.60 -18.27 -9.78
N GLU A 125 -1.45 -17.43 -10.38
CA GLU A 125 -1.74 -17.42 -11.81
C GLU A 125 -0.61 -16.80 -12.65
N LYS A 126 0.43 -16.22 -12.03
CA LYS A 126 1.57 -15.56 -12.68
C LYS A 126 1.13 -14.53 -13.72
N ARG A 127 0.20 -13.67 -13.33
CA ARG A 127 -0.34 -12.62 -14.21
C ARG A 127 0.76 -11.66 -14.64
N LYS A 128 0.63 -11.19 -15.87
CA LYS A 128 1.53 -10.20 -16.48
C LYS A 128 1.04 -8.76 -16.34
N SER A 129 -0.28 -8.61 -16.16
CA SER A 129 -0.94 -7.33 -15.97
C SER A 129 -2.13 -7.53 -15.04
N VAL A 130 -2.44 -6.51 -14.24
CA VAL A 130 -3.56 -6.52 -13.30
C VAL A 130 -4.42 -5.29 -13.53
N THR A 131 -5.72 -5.49 -13.75
CA THR A 131 -6.69 -4.38 -13.88
C THR A 131 -7.19 -3.92 -12.51
N ILE A 132 -7.75 -2.71 -12.43
CA ILE A 132 -8.41 -2.23 -11.21
C ILE A 132 -9.50 -3.18 -10.71
N ASP A 133 -10.31 -3.74 -11.61
CA ASP A 133 -11.41 -4.64 -11.23
C ASP A 133 -10.89 -5.93 -10.61
N GLN A 134 -9.76 -6.45 -11.10
CA GLN A 134 -9.09 -7.61 -10.53
C GLN A 134 -8.55 -7.29 -9.13
N MET A 135 -7.85 -6.16 -8.98
CA MET A 135 -7.32 -5.73 -7.69
C MET A 135 -8.44 -5.54 -6.65
N VAL A 136 -9.53 -4.86 -7.03
CA VAL A 136 -10.72 -4.62 -6.18
C VAL A 136 -11.36 -5.96 -5.78
N LYS A 137 -11.52 -6.88 -6.73
CA LYS A 137 -12.09 -8.21 -6.47
C LYS A 137 -11.22 -9.02 -5.51
N GLU A 138 -9.90 -8.99 -5.66
CA GLU A 138 -8.99 -9.72 -4.77
C GLU A 138 -8.94 -9.11 -3.38
N HIS A 139 -8.77 -7.79 -3.28
CA HIS A 139 -8.78 -7.08 -1.98
C HIS A 139 -10.10 -7.28 -1.23
N SER A 140 -11.22 -7.32 -1.95
CA SER A 140 -12.52 -7.54 -1.33
C SER A 140 -12.70 -8.93 -0.69
N ARG A 141 -12.05 -9.97 -1.23
CA ARG A 141 -12.09 -11.33 -0.64
C ARG A 141 -11.31 -11.38 0.67
N THR A 142 -10.27 -10.58 0.76
CA THR A 142 -9.37 -10.48 1.91
C THR A 142 -9.92 -9.55 3.01
N PHE A 143 -10.92 -8.73 2.69
CA PHE A 143 -11.49 -7.66 3.53
C PHE A 143 -12.10 -8.14 4.86
N ASP A 144 -12.68 -9.34 4.92
CA ASP A 144 -13.53 -9.75 6.06
C ASP A 144 -13.13 -11.09 6.72
N THR A 145 -12.28 -11.91 6.09
CA THR A 145 -12.17 -13.34 6.46
C THR A 145 -10.79 -13.82 6.90
N GLN A 146 -9.73 -12.99 6.82
CA GLN A 146 -8.37 -13.45 7.10
C GLN A 146 -7.69 -12.64 8.20
N SER A 147 -7.58 -13.21 9.40
CA SER A 147 -6.76 -12.71 10.51
C SER A 147 -5.32 -12.42 10.07
N SER A 148 -4.80 -13.22 9.14
CA SER A 148 -3.47 -13.05 8.54
C SER A 148 -3.31 -11.75 7.75
N PHE A 149 -4.37 -11.24 7.10
CA PHE A 149 -4.30 -9.95 6.41
C PHE A 149 -4.22 -8.79 7.41
N HIS A 150 -4.92 -8.89 8.54
CA HIS A 150 -4.80 -7.89 9.59
C HIS A 150 -3.39 -7.81 10.14
N GLU A 151 -2.79 -8.95 10.48
CA GLU A 151 -1.39 -9.00 10.94
C GLU A 151 -0.41 -8.46 9.89
N SER A 152 -0.61 -8.81 8.61
CA SER A 152 0.23 -8.33 7.51
C SER A 152 0.10 -6.82 7.31
N LEU A 153 -1.12 -6.28 7.37
CA LEU A 153 -1.39 -4.85 7.26
C LEU A 153 -0.81 -4.07 8.44
N GLU A 154 -1.01 -4.56 9.66
CA GLU A 154 -0.47 -3.94 10.88
C GLU A 154 1.06 -3.88 10.85
N LYS A 155 1.70 -4.99 10.47
CA LYS A 155 3.15 -5.06 10.33
C LYS A 155 3.66 -4.15 9.21
N TRP A 156 2.94 -4.10 8.09
CA TRP A 156 3.29 -3.21 6.99
C TRP A 156 3.19 -1.73 7.37
N LEU A 157 2.13 -1.34 8.10
CA LEU A 157 1.94 0.03 8.57
C LEU A 157 3.00 0.42 9.61
N GLU A 158 3.35 -0.48 10.51
CA GLU A 158 4.44 -0.27 11.48
C GLU A 158 5.76 -0.01 10.77
N ILE A 159 6.11 -0.83 9.79
CA ILE A 159 7.35 -0.67 9.05
C ILE A 159 7.32 0.61 8.19
N CYS A 160 6.19 0.95 7.58
CA CYS A 160 6.06 2.21 6.86
C CYS A 160 6.20 3.41 7.80
N PHE A 161 5.70 3.33 9.03
CA PHE A 161 5.88 4.41 10.00
C PHE A 161 7.37 4.62 10.29
N ASP A 162 8.08 3.55 10.63
CA ASP A 162 9.51 3.61 10.95
C ASP A 162 10.35 4.13 9.76
N ASP A 163 9.90 3.91 8.52
CA ASP A 163 10.53 4.45 7.31
C ASP A 163 10.27 5.96 7.08
N VAL A 164 9.10 6.44 7.51
CA VAL A 164 8.70 7.85 7.35
C VAL A 164 9.27 8.71 8.47
N ASP A 165 9.37 8.16 9.68
CA ASP A 165 10.04 8.73 10.84
C ASP A 165 11.56 8.71 10.64
N ALA A 166 12.05 9.61 9.77
CA ALA A 166 13.43 9.62 9.32
C ALA A 166 14.46 9.94 10.43
N ASN A 167 13.99 10.52 11.54
CA ASN A 167 14.82 10.93 12.66
C ASN A 167 14.69 9.98 13.89
N ASP A 168 13.83 8.96 13.80
CA ASP A 168 13.53 7.96 14.83
C ASP A 168 13.05 8.57 16.17
N ASP A 169 12.31 9.70 16.13
CA ASP A 169 11.78 10.36 17.34
C ASP A 169 10.43 9.82 17.80
N GLY A 170 9.85 8.88 17.04
CA GLY A 170 8.59 8.21 17.31
C GLY A 170 7.35 8.99 16.83
N CYS A 171 7.54 10.08 16.10
CA CYS A 171 6.49 10.92 15.54
C CYS A 171 6.82 11.31 14.09
N ILE A 172 5.79 11.53 13.27
CA ILE A 172 5.96 12.01 11.91
C ILE A 172 5.60 13.50 11.86
N THR A 173 6.56 14.32 11.45
CA THR A 173 6.35 15.75 11.17
C THR A 173 5.70 15.97 9.80
N LEU A 174 5.14 17.16 9.58
CA LEU A 174 4.60 17.54 8.27
C LEU A 174 5.67 17.46 7.15
N GLU A 175 6.93 17.74 7.46
CA GLU A 175 8.03 17.68 6.49
C GLU A 175 8.36 16.23 6.07
N GLU A 176 8.45 15.33 7.04
CA GLU A 176 8.63 13.89 6.82
C GLU A 176 7.46 13.30 6.03
N TYR A 177 6.22 13.62 6.43
CA TYR A 177 5.02 13.15 5.71
C TYR A 177 4.93 13.73 4.29
N THR A 178 5.35 14.99 4.10
CA THR A 178 5.44 15.61 2.77
C THR A 178 6.45 14.89 1.89
N THR A 179 7.62 14.55 2.44
CA THR A 179 8.65 13.80 1.73
C THR A 179 8.14 12.41 1.35
N PHE A 180 7.43 11.74 2.25
CA PHE A 180 6.78 10.46 2.00
C PHE A 180 5.75 10.54 0.86
N LEU A 181 4.75 11.43 0.94
CA LEU A 181 3.72 11.54 -0.09
C LEU A 181 4.25 12.05 -1.44
N LYS A 182 5.33 12.85 -1.42
CA LYS A 182 6.06 13.26 -2.63
C LYS A 182 6.59 12.05 -3.40
N CYS A 183 7.01 10.98 -2.70
CA CYS A 183 7.45 9.73 -3.33
C CYS A 183 6.38 9.04 -4.15
N TYR A 184 5.13 9.25 -3.78
CA TYR A 184 3.99 8.74 -4.50
C TYR A 184 3.48 9.72 -5.56
N GLY A 185 4.11 10.87 -5.76
CA GLY A 185 3.68 11.86 -6.73
C GLY A 185 2.57 12.80 -6.23
N VAL A 186 2.36 12.88 -4.91
CA VAL A 186 1.51 13.94 -4.33
C VAL A 186 2.27 15.25 -4.34
N HIS A 187 1.62 16.32 -4.76
CA HIS A 187 2.22 17.66 -4.73
C HIS A 187 2.35 18.15 -3.28
N PRO A 188 3.48 18.76 -2.86
CA PRO A 188 3.68 19.21 -1.48
C PRO A 188 2.55 20.09 -0.91
N TYR A 189 2.04 21.05 -1.71
CA TYR A 189 0.89 21.88 -1.32
C TYR A 189 -0.44 21.13 -1.10
N SER A 190 -0.52 19.85 -1.47
CA SER A 190 -1.69 19.00 -1.27
C SER A 190 -1.56 18.07 -0.05
N VAL A 191 -0.44 18.13 0.68
CA VAL A 191 -0.16 17.24 1.82
C VAL A 191 -0.81 17.74 3.11
N THR A 192 -0.86 19.05 3.35
CA THR A 192 -1.38 19.62 4.60
C THR A 192 -2.77 19.10 4.98
N PRO A 193 -3.76 19.04 4.07
CA PRO A 193 -5.08 18.50 4.42
C PRO A 193 -5.07 17.01 4.79
N SER A 194 -4.13 16.24 4.22
CA SER A 194 -3.92 14.84 4.59
C SER A 194 -3.28 14.72 5.96
N PHE A 195 -2.29 15.56 6.25
CA PHE A 195 -1.65 15.60 7.57
C PHE A 195 -2.64 15.92 8.67
N GLU A 196 -3.43 16.99 8.50
CA GLU A 196 -4.47 17.41 9.45
C GLU A 196 -5.59 16.37 9.62
N ALA A 197 -5.83 15.54 8.60
CA ALA A 197 -6.81 14.44 8.68
C ALA A 197 -6.30 13.24 9.49
N LEU A 198 -4.98 13.09 9.63
CA LEU A 198 -4.32 12.02 10.36
C LEU A 198 -3.95 12.44 11.79
N ASP A 199 -3.56 13.70 12.00
CA ASP A 199 -3.30 14.31 13.30
C ASP A 199 -4.63 14.57 14.04
N THR A 200 -5.09 13.56 14.79
CA THR A 200 -6.41 13.55 15.42
C THR A 200 -6.44 14.33 16.73
N ASN A 201 -5.30 14.46 17.40
CA ASN A 201 -5.17 15.19 18.65
C ASN A 201 -4.78 16.67 18.41
N HIS A 202 -4.42 17.04 17.17
CA HIS A 202 -4.03 18.38 16.72
C HIS A 202 -2.79 18.92 17.43
N ASP A 203 -1.82 18.05 17.72
CA ASP A 203 -0.55 18.43 18.33
C ASP A 203 0.53 18.83 17.31
N GLY A 204 0.23 18.71 16.01
CA GLY A 204 1.12 19.04 14.92
C GLY A 204 2.10 17.92 14.56
N LEU A 205 1.90 16.72 15.11
CA LEU A 205 2.66 15.51 14.84
C LEU A 205 1.69 14.36 14.52
N ILE A 206 2.15 13.36 13.77
CA ILE A 206 1.41 12.12 13.59
C ILE A 206 2.10 11.04 14.41
N SER A 207 1.45 10.57 15.46
CA SER A 207 1.95 9.43 16.24
C SER A 207 1.85 8.11 15.46
N LYS A 208 2.62 7.11 15.89
CA LYS A 208 2.55 5.74 15.33
C LYS A 208 1.14 5.16 15.38
N GLU A 209 0.39 5.44 16.44
CA GLU A 209 -0.99 4.97 16.57
C GLU A 209 -1.94 5.65 15.59
N GLU A 210 -1.83 6.96 15.41
CA GLU A 210 -2.62 7.72 14.44
C GLU A 210 -2.35 7.28 13.00
N PHE A 211 -1.08 7.10 12.65
CA PHE A 211 -0.68 6.61 11.33
C PHE A 211 -1.28 5.23 11.04
N LYS A 212 -1.14 4.30 11.99
CA LYS A 212 -1.66 2.94 11.86
C LYS A 212 -3.19 2.92 11.78
N ASN A 213 -3.87 3.70 12.63
CA ASN A 213 -5.32 3.79 12.62
C ASN A 213 -5.84 4.35 11.29
N ALA A 214 -5.23 5.43 10.78
CA ALA A 214 -5.61 6.02 9.51
C ALA A 214 -5.35 5.06 8.34
N GLY A 215 -4.21 4.36 8.32
CA GLY A 215 -3.92 3.35 7.30
C GLY A 215 -4.91 2.19 7.34
N ARG A 216 -5.21 1.66 8.54
CA ARG A 216 -6.21 0.61 8.73
C ARG A 216 -7.56 1.04 8.21
N ASP A 217 -8.01 2.26 8.55
CA ASP A 217 -9.30 2.78 8.15
C ASP A 217 -9.36 3.10 6.64
N TYR A 218 -8.24 3.51 6.03
CA TYR A 218 -8.15 3.66 4.57
C TYR A 218 -8.49 2.35 3.85
N PHE A 219 -7.91 1.22 4.29
CA PHE A 219 -8.13 -0.07 3.63
C PHE A 219 -9.44 -0.76 4.07
N LYS A 220 -9.85 -0.63 5.34
CA LYS A 220 -10.95 -1.41 5.93
C LYS A 220 -12.26 -0.68 6.11
N VAL A 221 -12.29 0.64 6.26
CA VAL A 221 -13.57 1.33 6.51
C VAL A 221 -14.22 1.67 5.18
N THR A 222 -15.48 1.29 4.97
CA THR A 222 -16.22 1.61 3.73
C THR A 222 -16.91 2.97 3.78
N ALA A 223 -17.04 3.55 4.96
CA ALA A 223 -17.60 4.88 5.19
C ALA A 223 -16.61 6.00 4.79
N ASP A 224 -17.16 7.20 4.60
CA ASP A 224 -16.38 8.42 4.40
C ASP A 224 -15.79 8.87 5.74
N THR A 225 -14.48 8.67 5.92
CA THR A 225 -13.71 9.10 7.09
C THR A 225 -12.50 9.94 6.64
N PRO A 226 -11.92 10.76 7.54
CA PRO A 226 -10.70 11.54 7.24
C PRO A 226 -9.55 10.68 6.71
N ALA A 227 -9.47 9.42 7.15
CA ALA A 227 -8.51 8.43 6.67
C ALA A 227 -8.48 8.27 5.15
N LYS A 228 -9.53 8.65 4.40
CA LYS A 228 -9.52 8.69 2.92
C LYS A 228 -8.37 9.49 2.31
N LEU A 229 -7.79 10.40 3.08
CA LEU A 229 -6.68 11.26 2.68
C LEU A 229 -5.29 10.69 3.01
N PHE A 230 -5.20 9.45 3.53
CA PHE A 230 -3.94 8.80 3.90
C PHE A 230 -2.88 8.78 2.79
N TRP A 231 -3.30 8.73 1.51
CA TRP A 231 -2.40 8.76 0.34
C TRP A 231 -2.41 10.10 -0.42
N GLY A 232 -2.83 11.18 0.24
CA GLY A 232 -3.11 12.45 -0.41
C GLY A 232 -4.55 12.58 -0.91
N PRO A 233 -4.85 13.64 -1.68
CA PRO A 233 -6.14 13.78 -2.35
C PRO A 233 -6.36 12.66 -3.37
N PHE A 234 -7.63 12.32 -3.62
CA PHE A 234 -7.96 11.30 -4.61
C PHE A 234 -7.44 11.65 -6.00
N ARG A 235 -6.83 10.65 -6.62
CA ARG A 235 -6.32 10.72 -8.00
C ARG A 235 -7.43 10.34 -8.96
N ALA A 236 -7.47 11.06 -10.08
CA ALA A 236 -8.43 10.86 -11.16
C ALA A 236 -7.89 9.85 -12.18
#